data_AF-A0A0P6SRU5-F1
#
_entry.id   AF-A0A0P6SRU5-F1
#
_cell.length_a   1.000
_cell.length_b   1.000
_cell.length_c   1.000
_cell.angle_alpha   90.00
_cell.angle_beta   90.00
_cell.angle_gamma   90.00
#
_symmetry.space_group_name_H-M   'P 1'
#
loop_
_entity.id
_entity.type
_entity.pdbx_description
1 polymer ?
#
loop_
_entity_poly.entity_id
_entity_poly.type
_entity_poly.pdbx_seq_one_letter_code
_entity_poly.pdbx_strand_id
1 'polypeptide(L)'
;MRLTSTTSFVSIFIVYVHYQKQYDTLVTACREKQKKLQEATSALKGQKSKQLRLDGFIQHLKQQDDLITDFNQELWQTSVERLDIKEDKKISLTFKNGVRIDL
;
A
#
# COMPACT_ATOMS: atom_id res chain seq x y z
N MET A 1 14.71 -36.86 -55.78
CA MET A 1 14.26 -35.49 -55.52
C MET A 1 13.39 -35.46 -54.24
N ARG A 2 14.01 -35.59 -53.05
CA ARG A 2 13.30 -35.50 -51.75
C ARG A 2 14.11 -34.76 -50.66
N LEU A 3 15.37 -34.42 -50.93
CA LEU A 3 16.28 -33.85 -49.94
C LEU A 3 16.13 -32.32 -49.78
N THR A 4 15.69 -31.58 -50.81
CA THR A 4 15.55 -30.12 -50.74
C THR A 4 14.34 -29.64 -49.95
N SER A 5 13.22 -30.40 -50.00
CA SER A 5 11.99 -30.06 -49.26
C SER A 5 12.15 -30.24 -47.75
N THR A 6 12.85 -31.30 -47.33
CA THR A 6 13.06 -31.61 -45.91
C THR A 6 14.06 -30.64 -45.28
N THR A 7 15.13 -30.27 -45.99
CA THR A 7 16.11 -29.27 -45.51
C THR A 7 15.48 -27.87 -45.35
N SER A 8 14.60 -27.47 -46.28
CA SER A 8 13.91 -26.17 -46.20
C SER A 8 12.92 -26.12 -45.02
N PHE A 9 12.16 -27.18 -44.79
CA PHE A 9 11.21 -27.26 -43.68
C PHE A 9 11.91 -27.25 -42.31
N VAL A 10 13.01 -28.00 -42.16
CA VAL A 10 13.79 -28.03 -40.93
C VAL A 10 14.40 -26.65 -40.62
N SER A 11 14.90 -25.94 -41.64
CA SER A 11 15.46 -24.60 -41.46
C SER A 11 14.40 -23.58 -41.01
N ILE A 12 13.21 -23.58 -41.63
CA ILE A 12 12.09 -22.73 -41.23
C ILE A 12 11.63 -23.07 -39.80
N PHE A 13 11.55 -24.35 -39.45
CA PHE A 13 11.18 -24.79 -38.11
C PHE A 13 12.18 -24.33 -37.05
N ILE A 14 13.49 -24.41 -37.33
CA ILE A 14 14.54 -23.91 -36.42
C ILE A 14 14.41 -22.39 -36.21
N VAL A 15 14.19 -21.64 -37.29
CA VAL A 15 13.99 -20.17 -37.22
C VAL A 15 12.74 -19.83 -36.42
N TYR A 16 11.64 -20.55 -36.66
CA TYR A 16 10.38 -20.37 -35.93
C TYR A 16 10.55 -20.62 -34.43
N VAL A 17 11.20 -21.73 -34.04
CA VAL A 17 11.46 -22.07 -32.64
C VAL A 17 12.36 -21.03 -31.98
N HIS A 18 13.38 -20.54 -32.68
CA HIS A 18 14.24 -19.48 -32.16
C HIS A 18 13.46 -18.18 -31.93
N TYR A 19 12.64 -17.78 -32.90
CA TYR A 19 11.81 -16.58 -32.79
C TYR A 19 10.79 -16.69 -31.64
N GLN A 20 10.12 -17.84 -31.52
CA GLN A 20 9.15 -18.08 -30.45
C GLN A 20 9.80 -17.93 -29.07
N LYS A 21 11.02 -18.47 -28.89
CA LYS A 21 11.75 -18.36 -27.61
C LYS A 21 12.07 -16.91 -27.23
N GLN A 22 12.48 -16.09 -28.20
CA GLN A 22 12.77 -14.67 -27.98
C GLN A 22 11.48 -13.91 -27.63
N TYR A 23 10.39 -14.20 -28.35
CA TYR A 23 9.09 -13.62 -28.10
C TYR A 23 8.55 -13.99 -26.71
N ASP A 24 8.59 -15.27 -26.34
CA ASP A 24 8.13 -15.77 -25.05
C ASP A 24 8.91 -15.13 -23.89
N THR A 25 10.22 -14.93 -24.08
CA THR A 25 11.08 -14.23 -23.12
C THR A 25 10.62 -12.78 -22.93
N LEU A 26 10.34 -12.07 -24.02
CA LEU A 26 9.90 -10.68 -23.97
C LEU A 26 8.51 -10.54 -23.32
N VAL A 27 7.57 -11.43 -23.67
CA VAL A 27 6.23 -11.47 -23.08
C VAL A 27 6.31 -11.75 -21.58
N THR A 28 7.16 -12.68 -21.15
CA THR A 28 7.35 -13.01 -19.74
C THR A 28 7.87 -11.80 -18.98
N ALA A 29 8.93 -11.15 -19.46
CA ALA A 29 9.47 -9.94 -18.85
C ALA A 29 8.45 -8.79 -18.78
N CYS A 30 7.62 -8.63 -19.82
CA CYS A 30 6.56 -7.62 -19.84
C CYS A 30 5.47 -7.93 -18.79
N ARG A 31 5.01 -9.18 -18.71
CA ARG A 31 4.02 -9.62 -17.72
C ARG A 31 4.51 -9.43 -16.29
N GLU A 32 5.77 -9.74 -16.01
CA GLU A 32 6.36 -9.52 -14.70
C GLU A 32 6.39 -8.04 -14.31
N LYS A 33 6.80 -7.15 -15.24
CA LYS A 33 6.78 -5.70 -15.00
C LYS A 33 5.35 -5.19 -14.78
N GLN A 34 4.39 -5.65 -15.57
CA GLN A 34 2.98 -5.28 -15.41
C GLN A 34 2.43 -5.70 -14.04
N LYS A 35 2.76 -6.92 -13.58
CA LYS A 35 2.35 -7.40 -12.25
C LYS A 35 2.89 -6.51 -11.14
N LYS A 36 4.20 -6.20 -11.15
CA LYS A 36 4.83 -5.31 -10.17
C LYS A 36 4.19 -3.92 -10.16
N LEU A 37 3.84 -3.38 -11.33
CA LEU A 37 3.16 -2.09 -11.45
C LEU A 37 1.75 -2.13 -10.85
N GLN A 38 0.99 -3.21 -11.10
CA GLN A 38 -0.34 -3.38 -10.54
C GLN A 38 -0.31 -3.49 -9.01
N GLU A 39 0.65 -4.24 -8.46
CA GLU A 39 0.86 -4.37 -7.02
C GLU A 39 1.18 -3.01 -6.37
N ALA A 40 2.15 -2.27 -6.94
CA ALA A 40 2.53 -0.94 -6.46
C ALA A 40 1.35 0.05 -6.53
N THR A 41 0.59 0.03 -7.63
CA THR A 41 -0.59 0.90 -7.81
C THR A 41 -1.67 0.57 -6.78
N SER A 42 -1.88 -0.71 -6.47
CA SER A 42 -2.86 -1.14 -5.47
C SER A 42 -2.45 -0.71 -4.06
N ALA A 43 -1.17 -0.85 -3.71
CA ALA A 43 -0.63 -0.37 -2.45
C ALA A 43 -0.81 1.15 -2.31
N LEU A 44 -0.49 1.91 -3.36
CA LEU A 44 -0.63 3.36 -3.39
C LEU A 44 -2.10 3.80 -3.29
N LYS A 45 -3.03 3.09 -3.94
CA LYS A 45 -4.47 3.33 -3.79
C LYS A 45 -4.91 3.12 -2.34
N GLY A 46 -4.45 2.06 -1.69
CA GLY A 46 -4.73 1.80 -0.28
C GLY A 46 -4.23 2.91 0.65
N GLN A 47 -3.02 3.41 0.41
CA GLN A 47 -2.43 4.52 1.15
C GLN A 47 -3.20 5.83 0.94
N LYS A 48 -3.52 6.18 -0.32
CA LYS A 48 -4.31 7.37 -0.64
C LYS A 48 -5.70 7.35 0.00
N SER A 49 -6.38 6.20 0.01
CA SER A 49 -7.68 6.07 0.67
C SER A 49 -7.59 6.25 2.19
N LYS A 50 -6.49 5.82 2.83
CA LYS A 50 -6.26 6.08 4.26
C LYS A 50 -6.02 7.56 4.51
N GLN A 51 -5.20 8.21 3.68
CA GLN A 51 -4.91 9.63 3.78
C GLN A 51 -6.17 10.49 3.64
N LEU A 52 -6.99 10.24 2.61
CA LEU A 52 -8.25 10.97 2.40
C LEU A 52 -9.21 10.87 3.59
N ARG A 53 -9.29 9.70 4.25
CA ARG A 53 -10.11 9.56 5.47
C ARG A 53 -9.57 10.39 6.63
N LEU A 54 -8.25 10.39 6.82
CA LEU A 54 -7.61 11.19 7.88
C LEU A 54 -7.76 12.70 7.60
N ASP A 55 -7.59 13.13 6.36
CA ASP A 55 -7.76 14.53 5.97
C ASP A 55 -9.20 14.99 6.21
N GLY A 56 -10.20 14.18 5.83
CA GLY A 56 -11.61 14.45 6.09
C GLY A 56 -11.93 14.51 7.59
N PHE A 57 -11.33 13.61 8.38
CA PHE A 57 -11.46 13.62 9.83
C PHE A 57 -10.86 14.89 10.45
N ILE A 58 -9.63 15.27 10.06
CA ILE A 58 -8.98 16.51 10.52
C ILE A 58 -9.82 17.73 10.13
N GLN A 59 -10.37 17.76 8.92
CA GLN A 59 -11.23 18.86 8.48
C GLN A 59 -12.49 18.95 9.33
N HIS A 60 -13.11 17.82 9.68
CA HIS A 60 -14.26 17.80 10.57
C HIS A 60 -13.93 18.41 11.94
N LEU A 61 -12.79 18.04 12.54
CA LEU A 61 -12.33 18.60 13.81
C LEU A 61 -12.10 20.11 13.73
N LYS A 62 -11.53 20.61 12.62
CA LYS A 62 -11.27 22.04 12.41
C LYS A 62 -12.55 22.87 12.21
N GLN A 63 -13.63 22.24 11.76
CA GLN A 63 -14.93 22.89 11.55
C GLN A 63 -15.77 22.97 12.83
N GLN A 64 -15.38 22.27 13.90
CA GLN A 64 -16.03 22.42 15.20
C GLN A 64 -15.52 23.71 15.85
N ASP A 65 -16.42 24.68 16.01
CA ASP A 65 -16.14 25.97 16.68
C ASP A 65 -16.02 25.83 18.21
N ASP A 66 -16.58 24.76 18.77
CA ASP A 66 -16.55 24.45 20.20
C ASP A 66 -15.51 23.38 20.54
N LEU A 67 -15.03 23.40 21.79
CA LEU A 67 -14.21 22.32 22.36
C LEU A 67 -14.90 20.97 22.13
N ILE A 68 -14.11 19.97 21.75
CA ILE A 68 -14.60 18.58 21.66
C ILE A 68 -14.87 18.11 23.09
N THR A 69 -16.12 18.28 23.54
CA THR A 69 -16.55 17.96 24.90
C THR A 69 -17.03 16.52 25.04
N ASP A 70 -17.44 15.89 23.95
CA ASP A 70 -17.89 14.51 23.94
C ASP A 70 -16.71 13.53 23.76
N PHE A 71 -16.74 12.45 24.53
CA PHE A 71 -15.76 11.39 24.39
C PHE A 71 -15.88 10.73 23.01
N ASN A 72 -14.78 10.75 22.26
CA ASN A 72 -14.65 10.05 20.98
C ASN A 72 -13.51 9.03 21.07
N GLN A 73 -13.86 7.75 20.95
CA GLN A 73 -12.91 6.65 21.05
C GLN A 73 -11.82 6.68 19.97
N GLU A 74 -12.13 7.09 18.74
CA GLU A 74 -11.14 7.20 17.66
C GLU A 74 -10.14 8.33 17.94
N LEU A 75 -10.62 9.47 18.45
CA LEU A 75 -9.76 10.56 18.91
C LEU A 75 -8.88 10.12 20.07
N TRP A 76 -9.45 9.40 21.04
CA TRP A 76 -8.73 8.91 22.19
C TRP A 76 -7.57 7.97 21.79
N GLN A 77 -7.85 6.99 20.91
CA GLN A 77 -6.84 6.04 20.42
C GLN A 77 -5.74 6.70 19.59
N THR A 78 -6.08 7.77 18.86
CA THR A 78 -5.10 8.50 18.05
C THR A 78 -4.28 9.49 18.87
N SER A 79 -4.85 10.06 19.93
CA SER A 79 -4.23 11.15 20.72
C SER A 79 -3.41 10.65 21.91
N VAL A 80 -3.82 9.58 22.59
CA VAL A 80 -3.16 9.08 23.80
C VAL A 80 -1.98 8.19 23.45
N GLU A 81 -0.85 8.42 24.12
CA GLU A 81 0.34 7.57 24.05
C GLU A 81 0.36 6.54 25.18
N ARG A 82 0.11 6.97 26.42
CA ARG A 82 0.15 6.11 27.61
C ARG A 82 -0.70 6.67 28.75
N LEU A 83 -1.24 5.77 29.56
CA LEU A 83 -1.84 6.06 30.87
C LEU A 83 -1.00 5.38 31.95
N ASP A 84 -0.51 6.16 32.92
CA ASP A 84 0.23 5.66 34.09
C ASP A 84 -0.63 5.81 35.35
N ILE A 85 -0.68 4.76 36.17
CA ILE A 85 -1.36 4.75 37.47
C ILE A 85 -0.28 4.70 38.54
N LYS A 86 -0.22 5.74 39.37
CA LYS A 86 0.75 5.86 40.47
C LYS A 86 0.22 5.12 41.72
N GLU A 87 1.13 4.76 42.64
CA GLU A 87 0.80 4.04 43.88
C GLU A 87 -0.22 4.79 44.76
N ASP A 88 -0.23 6.12 44.69
CA ASP A 88 -1.18 7.00 45.40
C ASP A 88 -2.52 7.17 44.67
N LYS A 89 -2.82 6.30 43.70
CA LYS A 89 -4.00 6.33 42.82
C LYS A 89 -4.11 7.56 41.93
N LYS A 90 -3.05 8.37 41.82
CA LYS A 90 -3.00 9.44 40.82
C LYS A 90 -2.85 8.85 39.44
N ILE A 91 -3.59 9.39 38.49
CA ILE A 91 -3.53 8.96 37.10
C ILE A 91 -2.77 10.03 36.33
N SER A 92 -1.87 9.64 35.44
CA SER A 92 -1.26 10.58 34.51
C SER A 92 -1.41 10.08 33.08
N LEU A 93 -1.95 10.95 32.24
CA LEU A 93 -2.19 10.70 30.83
C LEU A 93 -1.12 11.43 30.01
N THR A 94 -0.42 10.70 29.16
CA THR A 94 0.54 11.27 28.21
C THR A 94 -0.03 11.16 26.80
N PHE A 95 -0.12 12.29 26.11
CA PHE A 95 -0.53 12.38 24.71
C PHE A 95 0.68 12.26 23.79
N LYS A 96 0.46 11.80 22.56
CA LYS A 96 1.53 11.62 21.56
C LYS A 96 2.23 12.93 21.14
N ASN A 97 1.64 14.08 21.46
CA ASN A 97 2.25 15.39 21.27
C ASN A 97 3.16 15.80 22.45
N GLY A 98 3.38 14.91 23.42
CA GLY A 98 4.20 15.16 24.60
C GLY A 98 3.48 15.90 25.75
N VAL A 99 2.23 16.31 25.55
CA VAL A 99 1.44 16.90 26.64
C VAL A 99 1.14 15.83 27.69
N ARG A 100 1.34 16.17 28.96
CA ARG A 100 1.00 15.32 30.10
C ARG A 100 -0.05 16.00 30.95
N ILE A 101 -1.11 15.27 31.28
CA ILE A 101 -2.17 15.70 32.20
C ILE A 101 -2.17 14.76 33.40
N ASP A 102 -2.05 15.30 34.61
CA ASP A 102 -2.31 14.55 35.84
C ASP A 102 -3.80 14.70 36.19
N LEU A 103 -4.49 13.56 36.38
CA LEU A 103 -5.92 13.42 36.67
C LEU A 103 -6.15 13.02 38.13
#